data_AF-A0A965KSK3-F1
#
_entry.id   AF-A0A965KSK3-F1
#
_cell.length_a   1.000
_cell.length_b   1.000
_cell.length_c   1.000
_cell.angle_alpha   90.00
_cell.angle_beta   90.00
_cell.angle_gamma   90.00
#
_symmetry.space_group_name_H-M   'P 1'
#
loop_
_entity.id
_entity.type
_entity.pdbx_description
1 polymer ?
#
loop_
_entity_poly.entity_id
_entity_poly.type
_entity_poly.pdbx_seq_one_letter_code
_entity_poly.pdbx_strand_id
1 'polypeptide(L)' 'FEVDAVAEVVDATGAGDAFAAGFLTSLAHGEALADCVERGRTLAARVVMLPGATLENQ' A
#
# COMPACT_ATOMS: atom_id res chain seq x y z
N PHE A 1 1.32 -1.45 -16.43
CA PHE A 1 0.66 -1.07 -15.17
C PHE A 1 1.00 0.38 -14.94
N GLU A 2 -0.01 1.24 -15.02
CA GLU A 2 0.13 2.66 -14.71
C GLU A 2 0.20 2.80 -13.19
N VAL A 3 1.10 3.64 -12.69
CA VAL A 3 1.29 3.84 -11.26
C VAL A 3 1.06 5.32 -11.00
N ASP A 4 -0.04 5.63 -10.31
CA ASP A 4 -0.29 7.00 -9.86
C ASP A 4 0.80 7.42 -8.88
N ALA A 5 1.36 8.60 -9.11
CA ALA A 5 2.30 9.20 -8.17
C ALA A 5 1.55 9.65 -6.92
N VAL A 6 2.14 9.38 -5.75
CA VAL A 6 1.72 10.03 -4.51
C VAL A 6 2.20 11.48 -4.50
N ALA A 7 1.42 12.37 -3.87
CA ALA A 7 1.69 13.81 -3.90
C ALA A 7 3.01 14.19 -3.19
N GLU A 8 3.35 13.47 -2.11
CA GLU A 8 4.57 13.68 -1.32
C GLU A 8 4.97 12.36 -0.66
N VAL A 9 6.27 12.10 -0.54
CA VAL A 9 6.81 10.94 0.19
C VAL A 9 7.49 11.47 1.45
N VAL A 10 6.97 11.10 2.62
CA VAL A 10 7.44 11.52 3.94
C VAL A 10 8.45 10.53 4.51
N ASP A 11 8.11 9.23 4.50
CA ASP A 11 8.97 8.15 5.00
C ASP A 11 8.64 6.84 4.26
N ALA A 12 9.64 6.15 3.71
CA ALA A 12 9.44 4.90 3.00
C ALA A 12 9.35 3.65 3.91
N THR A 13 9.55 3.82 5.22
CA THR A 13 9.55 2.73 6.20
C THR A 13 8.18 2.03 6.24
N GLY A 14 8.16 0.71 6.14
CA GLY A 14 6.93 -0.09 6.19
C GLY A 14 6.11 -0.13 4.90
N ALA A 15 6.53 0.55 3.82
CA ALA A 15 5.82 0.53 2.54
C ALA A 15 5.68 -0.88 1.95
N GLY A 16 6.73 -1.71 2.06
CA GLY A 16 6.71 -3.10 1.60
C GLY A 16 5.79 -3.99 2.43
N ASP A 17 5.78 -3.80 3.74
CA ASP A 17 4.89 -4.54 4.65
C ASP A 17 3.42 -4.17 4.40
N ALA A 18 3.15 -2.88 4.17
CA ALA A 18 1.84 -2.37 3.78
C ALA A 18 1.39 -2.94 2.43
N PHE A 19 2.29 -3.01 1.44
CA PHE A 19 1.98 -3.67 0.17
C PHE A 19 1.61 -5.14 0.38
N ALA A 20 2.45 -5.88 1.11
CA ALA A 20 2.23 -7.29 1.38
C ALA A 20 0.91 -7.53 2.14
N ALA A 21 0.60 -6.68 3.13
CA ALA A 21 -0.66 -6.75 3.86
C ALA A 21 -1.88 -6.55 2.93
N GLY A 22 -1.86 -5.52 2.08
CA GLY A 22 -2.94 -5.26 1.13
C GLY A 22 -3.10 -6.36 0.09
N PHE A 23 -1.98 -6.85 -0.44
CA PHE A 23 -1.94 -7.93 -1.42
C PHE A 23 -2.45 -9.24 -0.85
N LEU A 24 -1.89 -9.70 0.28
CA LEU A 24 -2.24 -10.97 0.90
C LEU A 24 -3.68 -10.98 1.41
N THR A 25 -4.19 -9.85 1.89
CA THR A 25 -5.60 -9.73 2.27
C THR A 25 -6.50 -9.99 1.07
N SER A 26 -6.25 -9.34 -0.06
CA SER A 26 -7.06 -9.49 -1.28
C SER A 26 -6.94 -10.89 -1.87
N LEU A 27 -5.73 -11.46 -1.85
CA LEU A 27 -5.49 -12.83 -2.27
C LEU A 27 -6.27 -13.83 -1.40
N ALA A 28 -6.31 -13.62 -0.09
CA ALA A 28 -7.07 -14.46 0.83
C ALA A 28 -8.59 -14.40 0.59
N HIS A 29 -9.10 -13.31 -0.01
CA HIS A 29 -10.50 -13.18 -0.44
C HIS A 29 -10.77 -13.77 -1.84
N GLY A 30 -9.76 -14.34 -2.51
CA GLY A 30 -9.90 -14.92 -3.84
C GLY A 30 -10.02 -13.90 -4.96
N GLU A 31 -9.58 -12.65 -4.72
CA GLU A 31 -9.57 -11.59 -5.74
C GLU A 31 -8.56 -11.91 -6.86
N ALA A 32 -8.73 -11.27 -8.03
CA ALA A 32 -7.79 -11.44 -9.11
C ALA A 32 -6.43 -10.83 -8.75
N LEU A 33 -5.35 -11.34 -9.34
CA LEU A 33 -3.99 -10.85 -9.05
C LEU A 33 -3.84 -9.35 -9.33
N ALA A 34 -4.53 -8.82 -10.34
CA ALA A 34 -4.54 -7.40 -10.64
C ALA A 34 -5.11 -6.58 -9.48
N ASP A 35 -6.23 -7.02 -8.91
CA ASP A 35 -6.88 -6.36 -7.75
C ASP A 35 -6.01 -6.47 -6.50
N CYS A 36 -5.33 -7.61 -6.31
CA CYS A 36 -4.39 -7.80 -5.21
C CYS A 36 -3.22 -6.80 -5.28
N VAL A 37 -2.65 -6.61 -6.46
CA VAL A 37 -1.58 -5.63 -6.69
C VAL A 37 -2.09 -4.22 -6.45
N GLU A 38 -3.29 -3.89 -6.92
CA GLU A 38 -3.88 -2.57 -6.75
C GLU A 38 -4.15 -2.23 -5.28
N ARG A 39 -4.63 -3.21 -4.50
CA ARG A 39 -4.86 -3.06 -3.06
C ARG A 39 -3.56 -2.90 -2.28
N GLY A 40 -2.54 -3.68 -2.61
CA GLY A 40 -1.20 -3.52 -2.04
C GLY A 40 -0.60 -2.14 -2.33
N ARG A 41 -0.69 -1.70 -3.60
CA ARG A 41 -0.21 -0.38 -4.05
C ARG A 41 -0.90 0.75 -3.29
N THR A 42 -2.23 0.68 -3.18
CA THR A 42 -3.04 1.69 -2.47
C THR A 42 -2.62 1.79 -1.00
N LEU A 43 -2.37 0.66 -0.33
CA LEU A 43 -1.98 0.68 1.08
C LEU A 43 -0.55 1.20 1.29
N ALA A 44 0.40 0.78 0.44
CA ALA A 44 1.77 1.29 0.47
C ALA A 44 1.83 2.80 0.19
N ALA A 45 1.05 3.28 -0.78
CA ALA A 45 0.94 4.70 -1.10
C ALA A 45 0.50 5.54 0.11
N ARG A 46 -0.37 5.01 0.99
CA ARG A 46 -0.78 5.70 2.20
C ARG A 46 0.30 5.72 3.28
N VAL A 47 1.01 4.62 3.47
CA VAL A 47 2.06 4.52 4.49
C VAL A 47 3.22 5.46 4.16
N VAL A 48 3.60 5.58 2.88
CA VAL A 48 4.74 6.43 2.52
C VAL A 48 4.51 7.93 2.75
N MET A 49 3.26 8.34 2.93
CA MET A 49 2.87 9.73 3.20
C MET A 49 2.84 10.05 4.71
N LEU A 50 3.17 9.09 5.57
CA LEU A 50 3.15 9.23 7.02
C LEU A 50 4.52 8.88 7.62
N PRO A 51 4.91 9.46 8.77
CA PRO A 51 6.13 9.05 9.45
C PRO A 51 6.03 7.62 10.01
N GLY A 52 7.03 6.79 9.71
CA GLY A 52 7.07 5.39 10.13
C GLY A 52 5.99 4.50 9.48
N ALA A 53 5.88 3.27 9.97
CA ALA A 53 4.94 2.27 9.44
C ALA A 53 3.51 2.42 10.02
N THR A 54 2.90 3.60 9.89
CA THR A 54 1.56 3.89 10.44
C THR A 54 0.52 4.20 9.36
N LEU A 55 -0.76 4.04 9.74
CA LEU A 55 -1.94 4.41 8.94
C LEU A 55 -2.81 5.47 9.66
N GLU A 56 -2.38 5.94 10.83
CA GLU A 56 -3.11 6.94 11.61
C GLU A 56 -2.94 8.32 10.98
N ASN A 57 -4.06 8.96 10.65
CA ASN A 57 -4.08 10.39 10.36
C ASN A 57 -3.81 11.12 11.68
N GLN A 58 -2.82 12.00 11.70
CA GLN A 58 -2.70 12.98 12.78
C GLN A 58 -3.88 13.96 12.77
#